data_AF-A0A959V195-F1
#
_entry.id   AF-A0A959V195-F1
#
_cell.length_a   1.000
_cell.length_b   1.000
_cell.length_c   1.000
_cell.angle_alpha   90.00
_cell.angle_beta   90.00
_cell.angle_gamma   90.00
#
_symmetry.space_group_name_H-M   'P 1'
#
loop_
_entity.id
_entity.type
_entity.pdbx_description
1 polymer ?
#
loop_
_entity_poly.entity_id
_entity_poly.type
_entity_poly.pdbx_seq_one_letter_code
_entity_poly.pdbx_strand_id
1 'polypeptide(L)'
;MHRTLATWLIALPLALSAQQLVQEAVIKGTFDTFTTDELGNVYALEGDELSLWYPDGRSWLRNSLKTFGRITLIDAFYSLKPMV
;
A
#
# COMPACT_ATOMS: atom_id res chain seq x y z
N MET A 1 14.06 46.35 13.92
CA MET A 1 13.73 45.45 12.79
C MET A 1 14.32 44.05 13.02
N HIS A 2 14.15 43.46 14.21
CA HIS A 2 14.84 42.21 14.60
C HIS A 2 13.88 41.06 14.98
N ARG A 3 12.56 41.31 15.00
CA ARG A 3 11.55 40.33 15.45
C ARG A 3 11.04 39.45 14.31
N THR A 4 11.28 39.82 13.05
CA THR A 4 10.86 39.06 11.86
C THR A 4 11.88 37.98 11.46
N LEU A 5 13.16 38.16 11.78
CA LEU A 5 14.22 37.18 11.48
C LEU A 5 14.11 35.91 12.34
N ALA A 6 13.65 36.04 13.58
CA ALA A 6 13.51 34.90 14.50
C ALA A 6 12.41 33.92 14.07
N THR A 7 11.38 34.39 13.37
CA THR A 7 10.23 33.57 12.95
C THR A 7 10.57 32.60 11.83
N TRP A 8 11.52 32.96 10.94
CA TRP A 8 11.98 32.10 9.85
C TRP A 8 12.89 30.96 10.33
N LEU A 9 13.62 31.15 11.43
CA LEU A 9 14.52 30.14 12.00
C LEU A 9 13.78 28.95 12.65
N ILE A 10 12.54 29.15 13.11
CA ILE A 10 11.73 28.10 13.73
C ILE A 10 10.92 27.30 12.69
N ALA A 11 10.64 27.89 11.51
CA ALA A 11 9.89 27.23 10.44
C ALA A 11 10.76 26.27 9.59
N LEU A 12 12.07 26.49 9.53
CA LEU A 12 13.00 25.68 8.73
C LEU A 12 13.10 24.19 9.15
N PRO A 13 13.15 23.80 10.45
CA PRO A 13 13.22 22.39 10.82
C PRO A 13 11.91 21.62 10.56
N LEU A 14 10.75 22.30 10.50
CA LEU A 14 9.46 21.66 10.18
C LEU A 14 9.35 21.25 8.71
N ALA A 15 9.95 22.01 7.79
CA ALA A 15 9.95 21.69 6.37
C ALA A 15 10.85 20.50 6.02
N LEU A 16 11.92 20.25 6.80
CA LEU A 16 12.83 19.12 6.57
C LEU A 16 12.24 17.76 6.97
N SER A 17 11.25 17.72 7.87
CA SER A 17 10.68 16.46 8.39
C SER A 17 9.60 15.85 7.48
N ALA A 18 9.29 16.46 6.33
CA ALA A 18 8.24 15.98 5.42
C ALA A 18 8.73 14.97 4.37
N GLN A 19 10.04 14.75 4.25
CA GLN A 19 10.60 13.76 3.32
C GLN A 19 10.63 12.38 3.98
N GLN A 20 9.46 11.78 4.17
CA GLN A 20 9.38 10.37 4.52
C GLN A 20 9.84 9.57 3.29
N LEU A 21 11.04 8.98 3.37
CA LEU A 21 11.52 8.04 2.36
C LEU A 21 10.44 6.98 2.15
N VAL A 22 9.92 6.90 0.93
CA VAL A 22 9.06 5.79 0.52
C VAL A 22 9.94 4.55 0.59
N GLN A 23 9.82 3.79 1.68
CA GLN A 23 10.49 2.51 1.81
C GLN A 23 9.85 1.57 0.80
N GLU A 24 10.62 1.18 -0.21
CA GLU A 24 10.22 0.16 -1.16
C GLU A 24 10.04 -1.16 -0.41
N ALA A 25 8.80 -1.65 -0.35
CA ALA A 25 8.50 -2.96 0.19
C ALA A 25 8.58 -4.01 -0.92
N VAL A 26 9.32 -5.09 -0.68
CA VAL A 26 9.44 -6.22 -1.61
C VAL A 26 8.70 -7.42 -1.03
N ILE A 27 7.60 -7.80 -1.66
CA ILE A 27 6.86 -9.02 -1.34
C ILE A 27 7.52 -10.17 -2.09
N LYS A 28 8.16 -11.09 -1.37
CA LYS A 28 8.82 -12.27 -1.95
C LYS A 28 7.85 -13.45 -2.00
N GLY A 29 7.83 -14.16 -3.12
CA GLY A 29 7.01 -15.36 -3.28
C GLY A 29 7.02 -15.87 -4.72
N THR A 30 6.34 -17.00 -4.94
CA THR A 30 6.00 -17.48 -6.28
C THR A 30 4.55 -17.13 -6.51
N PHE A 31 4.29 -16.17 -7.40
CA PHE A 31 2.93 -15.72 -7.67
C PHE A 31 2.58 -16.04 -9.12
N ASP A 32 1.36 -16.55 -9.31
CA ASP A 32 0.82 -16.80 -10.64
C ASP A 32 0.47 -15.50 -11.34
N THR A 33 -0.09 -14.55 -10.58
CA THR A 33 -0.40 -13.19 -11.03
C THR A 33 -0.55 -12.27 -9.82
N PHE A 34 -0.45 -10.96 -10.08
CA PHE A 34 -0.68 -9.93 -9.08
C PHE A 34 -1.26 -8.67 -9.73
N THR A 35 -1.91 -7.84 -8.93
CA THR A 35 -2.38 -6.51 -9.33
C THR A 35 -2.38 -5.55 -8.13
N THR A 36 -2.58 -4.28 -8.38
CA THR A 36 -2.65 -3.23 -7.36
C THR A 36 -3.92 -2.42 -7.47
N ASP A 37 -4.47 -1.97 -6.34
CA ASP A 37 -5.56 -1.00 -6.32
C ASP A 37 -5.05 0.45 -6.33
N GLU A 38 -5.98 1.41 -6.30
CA GLU A 38 -5.68 2.85 -6.33
C GLU A 38 -5.01 3.37 -5.04
N LEU A 39 -5.03 2.58 -3.95
CA LEU A 39 -4.36 2.90 -2.69
C LEU A 39 -2.97 2.25 -2.58
N GLY A 40 -2.58 1.47 -3.60
CA GLY A 40 -1.30 0.77 -3.65
C GLY A 40 -1.29 -0.55 -2.87
N ASN A 41 -2.45 -1.08 -2.46
CA ASN A 41 -2.51 -2.42 -1.90
C ASN A 41 -2.24 -3.43 -3.01
N VAL A 42 -1.53 -4.51 -2.67
CA VAL A 42 -1.13 -5.55 -3.62
C VAL A 42 -1.98 -6.80 -3.38
N TYR A 43 -2.62 -7.27 -4.45
CA TYR A 43 -3.37 -8.52 -4.50
C TYR A 43 -2.51 -9.54 -5.24
N ALA A 44 -2.12 -10.61 -4.57
CA ALA A 44 -1.25 -11.63 -5.13
C ALA A 44 -1.90 -13.02 -5.05
N LEU A 45 -1.93 -13.72 -6.18
CA LEU A 45 -2.46 -15.07 -6.30
C LEU A 45 -1.33 -16.09 -6.35
N GLU A 46 -1.45 -17.13 -5.53
CA GLU A 46 -0.60 -18.32 -5.53
C GLU A 46 -1.49 -19.57 -5.52
N GLY A 47 -1.61 -20.25 -6.66
CA GLY A 47 -2.53 -21.36 -6.88
C GLY A 47 -3.98 -20.93 -6.65
N ASP A 48 -4.57 -21.49 -5.60
CA ASP A 48 -5.94 -21.18 -5.18
C ASP A 48 -5.98 -20.20 -4.00
N GLU A 49 -4.88 -19.52 -3.68
CA GLU A 49 -4.80 -18.59 -2.55
C GLU A 49 -4.65 -17.15 -3.03
N LEU A 50 -5.59 -16.29 -2.64
CA LEU A 50 -5.50 -14.85 -2.83
C LEU A 50 -5.05 -14.19 -1.54
N SER A 51 -3.97 -13.43 -1.61
CA SER A 51 -3.41 -12.68 -0.49
C SER A 51 -3.46 -11.17 -0.77
N LEU A 52 -3.74 -10.40 0.28
CA LEU A 52 -3.78 -8.94 0.25
C LEU A 52 -2.67 -8.38 1.12
N TRP A 53 -1.87 -7.49 0.56
CA TRP A 53 -0.73 -6.85 1.18
C TRP A 53 -0.89 -5.34 1.14
N TYR A 54 -0.57 -4.68 2.24
CA TYR A 54 -0.50 -3.23 2.29
C TYR A 54 0.70 -2.70 1.48
N PRO A 55 0.72 -1.41 1.11
CA PRO A 55 1.84 -0.80 0.39
C PRO A 55 3.19 -0.92 1.12
N ASP A 56 3.16 -1.13 2.44
CA ASP A 56 4.35 -1.34 3.28
C ASP A 56 4.82 -2.80 3.33
N GLY A 57 4.18 -3.70 2.57
CA GLY A 57 4.53 -5.12 2.49
C GLY A 57 4.00 -5.97 3.64
N ARG A 58 3.14 -5.45 4.53
CA ARG A 58 2.46 -6.28 5.55
C ARG A 58 1.30 -7.06 4.93
N SER A 59 1.29 -8.38 5.12
CA SER A 59 0.15 -9.23 4.78
C SER A 59 -1.03 -8.88 5.66
N TRP A 60 -2.18 -8.63 5.06
CA TRP A 60 -3.41 -8.29 5.75
C TRP A 60 -4.43 -9.43 5.76
N LEU A 61 -4.72 -10.00 4.60
CA LEU A 61 -5.75 -11.02 4.45
C LEU A 61 -5.31 -12.10 3.48
N ARG A 62 -5.87 -13.30 3.67
CA ARG A 62 -5.61 -14.48 2.85
C ARG A 62 -6.91 -15.24 2.70
N ASN A 63 -7.29 -15.57 1.48
CA ASN A 63 -8.52 -16.28 1.18
C ASN A 63 -8.27 -17.42 0.21
N SER A 64 -8.89 -18.56 0.50
CA SER A 64 -8.87 -19.73 -0.38
C SER A 64 -9.97 -19.59 -1.42
N LEU A 65 -9.59 -19.74 -2.68
CA LEU A 65 -10.44 -19.62 -3.86
C LEU A 65 -10.72 -20.98 -4.52
N LYS A 66 -10.46 -22.10 -3.82
CA LYS A 66 -10.64 -23.47 -4.35
C LYS A 66 -12.01 -23.75 -4.99
N THR A 67 -13.03 -23.02 -4.59
CA THR A 67 -14.41 -23.16 -5.12
C THR A 67 -14.63 -22.46 -6.45
N PHE A 68 -13.75 -21.55 -6.85
CA PHE A 68 -13.89 -20.73 -8.06
C PHE A 68 -13.17 -21.32 -9.29
N GLY A 69 -12.47 -22.44 -9.13
CA GLY A 69 -11.64 -23.04 -10.18
C GLY A 69 -10.39 -22.20 -10.44
N ARG A 70 -9.74 -22.45 -11.58
CA ARG A 70 -8.48 -21.78 -11.92
C ARG A 70 -8.73 -20.29 -12.20
N ILE A 71 -8.15 -19.43 -11.36
CA ILE A 71 -8.17 -17.99 -11.56
C ILE A 71 -7.13 -17.59 -12.61
N THR A 72 -7.53 -16.70 -13.53
CA THR A 72 -6.67 -16.24 -14.65
C THR A 72 -6.49 -14.72 -14.68
N LEU A 73 -7.37 -13.97 -14.02
CA LEU A 73 -7.35 -12.52 -13.97
C LEU A 73 -7.82 -12.06 -12.58
N ILE A 74 -7.22 -10.98 -12.08
CA ILE A 74 -7.64 -10.26 -10.89
C ILE A 74 -7.94 -8.83 -11.32
N ASP A 75 -9.15 -8.36 -11.01
CA ASP A 75 -9.51 -6.95 -11.11
C ASP A 75 -9.70 -6.42 -9.68
N ALA A 76 -8.93 -5.40 -9.31
CA ALA A 76 -8.87 -4.88 -7.96
C ALA A 76 -9.17 -3.38 -7.99
N PHE A 77 -10.21 -3.00 -7.26
CA PHE A 77 -10.60 -1.62 -7.06
C PHE A 77 -10.95 -1.41 -5.59
N TYR A 78 -10.53 -0.29 -5.03
CA TYR A 78 -10.95 0.07 -3.69
C TYR A 78 -12.42 0.49 -3.73
N SER A 79 -13.31 -0.41 -3.29
CA SER A 79 -14.69 -0.03 -3.03
C SER A 79 -14.67 0.91 -1.83
N LEU A 80 -14.75 2.22 -2.06
CA LEU A 80 -15.04 3.25 -1.05
C LEU A 80 -16.42 2.98 -0.44
N LYS A 81 -16.56 1.86 0.24
CA LYS A 81 -17.80 1.50 0.93
C LYS A 81 -17.75 2.27 2.24
N PRO A 82 -18.64 3.26 2.45
CA PRO A 82 -18.73 3.88 3.76
C PRO A 82 -19.06 2.76 4.75
N MET A 83 -18.15 2.53 5.70
CA MET A 83 -18.46 1.74 6.87
C MET A 83 -19.38 2.62 7.72
N VAL A 84 -20.69 2.36 7.63
CA VAL A 84 -21.70 2.87 8.56
C VAL A 84 -21.61 2.14 9.89
#